data_AF-A0A535CB85-F1
#
_entry.id   AF-A0A535CB85-F1
#
_cell.length_a   1.000
_cell.length_b   1.000
_cell.length_c   1.000
_cell.angle_alpha   90.00
_cell.angle_beta   90.00
_cell.angle_gamma   90.00
#
_symmetry.space_group_name_H-M   'P 1'
#
loop_
_entity.id
_entity.type
_entity.pdbx_description
1 polymer ?
#
loop_
_entity_poly.entity_id
_entity_poly.type
_entity_poly.pdbx_seq_one_letter_code
_entity_poly.pdbx_strand_id
1 'polypeptide(L)'
;MDTTLKNGEADAAIVFPADFARQVLMGQNPSVQVKLEGSDPTVASAMSDVANGLTHQLGVALAVLKAQHGGGHVPPAANSAIPFTVNKPEYLYGGPEYTFNDSLAPVFIGIFSFFFVFLLTSVAFLRERSQGTIERVMVSPLTRVELVMGYISGFTLFALVQSLLILLFVVFVLRVHYSGNLALVFLVAVLLTIGSVYLGIFLSTFAQNEFQVIQFIPLVFGIQVFLSGIFWPVAQFPTALQVIAYLLPLTYANEALRNVMLKNYSIGETAVQLIALLVFALAMVVLSSLTIRRQRV
;
A
#
# COMPACT_ATOMS: atom_id res chain seq x y z
N MET A 1 -20.69 -12.53 -4.10
CA MET A 1 -19.60 -13.09 -3.28
C MET A 1 -18.26 -12.61 -3.80
N ASP A 2 -17.92 -12.85 -5.07
CA ASP A 2 -16.66 -12.35 -5.63
C ASP A 2 -16.61 -10.81 -5.66
N THR A 3 -17.74 -10.13 -5.90
CA THR A 3 -17.83 -8.66 -5.86
C THR A 3 -17.60 -8.07 -4.47
N THR A 4 -18.06 -8.73 -3.40
CA THR A 4 -17.87 -8.28 -2.01
C THR A 4 -16.42 -8.51 -1.54
N LEU A 5 -15.77 -9.59 -2.01
CA LEU A 5 -14.34 -9.82 -1.80
C LEU A 5 -13.48 -8.79 -2.59
N LYS A 6 -13.85 -8.47 -3.84
CA LYS A 6 -13.16 -7.46 -4.65
C LYS A 6 -13.25 -6.05 -4.09
N ASN A 7 -14.40 -5.69 -3.52
CA ASN A 7 -14.64 -4.36 -2.97
C ASN A 7 -13.99 -4.15 -1.59
N GLY A 8 -13.38 -5.19 -1.00
CA GLY A 8 -12.79 -5.12 0.35
C GLY A 8 -13.82 -5.06 1.48
N GLU A 9 -15.08 -5.43 1.21
CA GLU A 9 -16.14 -5.51 2.23
C GLU A 9 -16.08 -6.82 3.02
N ALA A 10 -15.37 -7.83 2.51
CA ALA A 10 -15.13 -9.10 3.16
C ALA A 10 -13.73 -9.63 2.80
N ASP A 11 -13.02 -10.17 3.79
CA ASP A 11 -11.67 -10.73 3.60
C ASP A 11 -11.69 -12.24 3.29
N ALA A 12 -12.79 -12.92 3.65
CA ALA A 12 -12.97 -14.35 3.48
C ALA A 12 -14.44 -14.72 3.25
N ALA A 13 -14.68 -15.79 2.48
CA ALA A 13 -16.00 -16.36 2.27
C ALA A 13 -15.95 -17.89 2.35
N ILE A 14 -16.84 -18.48 3.15
CA ILE A 14 -16.99 -19.93 3.28
C ILE A 14 -18.10 -20.38 2.34
N VAL A 15 -17.78 -21.26 1.38
CA VAL A 15 -18.71 -21.77 0.37
C VAL A 15 -19.09 -23.20 0.72
N PHE A 16 -20.39 -23.40 0.96
CA PHE A 16 -20.98 -24.73 1.15
C PHE A 16 -21.56 -25.24 -0.18
N PRO A 17 -21.31 -26.52 -0.55
CA PRO A 17 -21.92 -27.11 -1.75
C PRO A 17 -23.44 -27.25 -1.60
N ALA A 18 -24.18 -27.18 -2.70
CA ALA A 18 -25.65 -27.29 -2.71
C ALA A 18 -26.16 -28.62 -2.08
N ASP A 19 -25.37 -29.69 -2.21
CA ASP A 19 -25.67 -31.00 -1.65
C ASP A 19 -25.15 -31.22 -0.22
N PHE A 20 -24.63 -30.18 0.45
CA PHE A 20 -23.98 -30.27 1.76
C PHE A 20 -24.84 -30.99 2.80
N ALA A 21 -26.09 -30.57 2.97
CA ALA A 21 -27.01 -31.16 3.95
C ALA A 21 -27.28 -32.65 3.65
N ARG A 22 -27.41 -33.00 2.36
CA ARG A 22 -27.65 -34.37 1.92
C ARG A 22 -26.43 -35.27 2.17
N GLN A 23 -25.23 -34.77 1.90
CA GLN A 23 -23.97 -35.49 2.11
C GLN A 23 -23.71 -35.76 3.61
N VAL A 24 -23.95 -34.76 4.48
CA VAL A 24 -23.83 -34.91 5.94
C VAL A 24 -24.80 -35.97 6.48
N LEU A 25 -26.06 -35.94 6.04
CA LEU A 25 -27.08 -36.90 6.45
C LEU A 25 -26.78 -38.33 5.95
N MET A 26 -26.22 -38.45 4.75
CA MET A 26 -25.77 -39.72 4.17
C MET A 26 -24.46 -40.25 4.77
N GLY A 27 -23.84 -39.52 5.71
CA GLY A 27 -22.57 -39.92 6.33
C GLY A 27 -21.37 -39.82 5.37
N GLN A 28 -21.49 -39.06 4.29
CA GLN A 28 -20.37 -38.71 3.43
C GLN A 28 -19.63 -37.51 4.02
N ASN A 29 -18.34 -37.37 3.69
CA ASN A 29 -17.51 -36.25 4.10
C ASN A 29 -17.66 -35.10 3.09
N PRO A 30 -18.50 -34.07 3.35
CA PRO A 30 -18.63 -32.97 2.40
C PRO A 30 -17.35 -32.12 2.40
N SER A 31 -16.95 -31.66 1.21
CA SER A 31 -15.88 -30.68 1.08
C SER A 31 -16.43 -29.27 1.24
N VAL A 32 -15.76 -28.48 2.08
CA VAL A 32 -16.06 -27.04 2.25
C VAL A 32 -14.91 -26.27 1.60
N GLN A 33 -15.24 -25.26 0.79
CA GLN A 33 -14.26 -24.39 0.16
C GLN A 33 -14.20 -23.06 0.90
N VAL A 34 -13.00 -22.58 1.16
CA VAL A 34 -12.75 -21.25 1.72
C VAL A 34 -12.17 -20.39 0.60
N LYS A 35 -12.86 -19.32 0.23
CA LYS A 35 -12.32 -18.31 -0.68
C LYS A 35 -11.76 -17.15 0.13
N LEU A 36 -10.56 -16.69 -0.18
CA LEU A 36 -9.87 -15.60 0.51
C LEU A 36 -9.52 -14.48 -0.48
N GLU A 37 -9.54 -13.23 -0.03
CA GLU A 37 -9.09 -12.09 -0.83
C GLU A 37 -7.58 -12.19 -1.13
N GLY A 38 -6.77 -12.54 -0.11
CA GLY A 38 -5.42 -13.12 -0.28
C GLY A 38 -4.27 -12.14 -0.53
N SER A 39 -4.53 -10.83 -0.64
CA SER A 39 -3.48 -9.83 -0.88
C SER A 39 -2.58 -9.57 0.34
N ASP A 40 -3.07 -9.91 1.53
CA ASP A 40 -2.31 -9.94 2.78
C ASP A 40 -2.23 -11.40 3.31
N PRO A 41 -1.05 -12.04 3.27
CA PRO A 41 -0.84 -13.40 3.75
C PRO A 41 -1.14 -13.56 5.25
N THR A 42 -0.98 -12.51 6.04
CA THR A 42 -1.24 -12.54 7.49
C THR A 42 -2.74 -12.60 7.78
N VAL A 43 -3.52 -11.78 7.04
CA VAL A 43 -4.97 -11.83 7.11
C VAL A 43 -5.48 -13.15 6.54
N ALA A 44 -4.93 -13.60 5.41
CA ALA A 44 -5.34 -14.84 4.77
C ALA A 44 -5.04 -16.08 5.63
N SER A 45 -3.92 -16.13 6.35
CA SER A 45 -3.61 -17.22 7.30
C SER A 45 -4.55 -17.18 8.51
N ALA A 46 -4.76 -16.00 9.10
CA ALA A 46 -5.67 -15.84 10.24
C ALA A 46 -7.12 -16.23 9.86
N MET A 47 -7.58 -15.85 8.67
CA MET A 47 -8.91 -16.21 8.17
C MET A 47 -9.03 -17.70 7.83
N SER A 48 -7.97 -18.32 7.30
CA SER A 48 -7.93 -19.79 7.16
C SER A 48 -8.02 -20.49 8.51
N ASP A 49 -7.32 -20.00 9.54
CA ASP A 49 -7.37 -20.59 10.88
C ASP A 49 -8.77 -20.46 11.50
N VAL A 50 -9.40 -19.29 11.37
CA VAL A 50 -10.80 -19.08 11.79
C VAL A 50 -11.75 -19.99 11.01
N ALA A 51 -11.59 -20.12 9.69
CA ALA A 51 -12.43 -20.99 8.87
C ALA A 51 -12.24 -22.49 9.22
N ASN A 52 -11.01 -22.91 9.49
CA ASN A 52 -10.68 -24.27 9.95
C ASN A 52 -11.27 -24.53 11.35
N GLY A 53 -11.21 -23.55 12.25
CA GLY A 53 -11.83 -23.61 13.57
C GLY A 53 -13.36 -23.73 13.50
N LEU A 54 -14.01 -22.91 12.67
CA LEU A 54 -15.46 -22.94 12.46
C LEU A 54 -15.92 -24.23 11.81
N THR A 55 -15.21 -24.72 10.78
CA THR A 55 -15.54 -26.00 10.13
C THR A 55 -15.38 -27.18 11.09
N HIS A 56 -14.36 -27.16 11.96
CA HIS A 56 -14.22 -28.15 13.03
C HIS A 56 -15.38 -28.09 14.05
N GLN A 57 -15.79 -26.89 14.48
CA GLN A 57 -16.93 -26.72 15.40
C GLN A 57 -18.27 -27.14 14.77
N LEU A 58 -18.50 -26.77 13.50
CA LEU A 58 -19.65 -27.23 12.71
C LEU A 58 -19.69 -28.76 12.64
N GLY A 59 -18.52 -29.38 12.46
CA GLY A 59 -18.42 -30.82 12.41
C GLY A 59 -18.74 -31.55 13.70
N VAL A 60 -18.31 -30.99 14.83
CA VAL A 60 -18.69 -31.48 16.16
C VAL A 60 -20.19 -31.30 16.39
N ALA A 61 -20.75 -30.14 16.06
CA ALA A 61 -22.18 -29.86 16.24
C ALA A 61 -23.07 -30.81 15.40
N LEU A 62 -22.72 -31.04 14.14
CA LEU A 62 -23.44 -31.95 13.25
C LEU A 62 -23.34 -33.42 13.71
N ALA A 63 -22.19 -33.83 14.24
CA ALA A 63 -22.04 -35.16 14.82
C ALA A 63 -22.93 -35.38 16.06
N VAL A 64 -23.02 -34.37 16.94
CA VAL A 64 -23.90 -34.39 18.11
C VAL A 64 -25.37 -34.47 17.69
N LEU A 65 -25.79 -33.69 16.69
CA LEU A 65 -27.17 -33.72 16.18
C LEU A 65 -27.54 -35.07 15.56
N LYS A 66 -26.60 -35.71 14.84
CA LYS A 66 -26.77 -37.06 14.29
C LYS A 66 -26.86 -38.12 15.39
N ALA A 67 -26.06 -38.00 16.45
CA ALA A 67 -26.12 -38.90 17.61
C ALA A 67 -27.47 -38.81 18.35
N GLN A 68 -28.04 -37.61 18.48
CA GLN A 68 -29.35 -37.40 19.12
C GLN A 68 -30.52 -38.01 18.33
N HIS A 69 -30.47 -37.98 16.99
CA HIS A 69 -31.54 -38.54 16.15
C HIS A 69 -31.40 -40.06 15.91
N GLY A 70 -30.23 -40.66 16.18
CA GLY A 70 -29.93 -42.07 15.91
C GLY A 70 -30.16 -43.04 17.08
N GLY A 71 -30.64 -42.59 18.24
CA GLY A 71 -30.92 -43.46 19.41
C GLY A 71 -29.68 -44.11 20.06
N GLY A 72 -28.47 -43.66 19.72
CA GLY A 72 -27.21 -44.19 20.26
C GLY A 72 -26.61 -43.32 21.36
N HIS A 73 -25.83 -43.94 22.25
CA HIS A 73 -25.04 -43.26 23.29
C HIS A 73 -24.20 -42.13 22.67
N VAL A 74 -24.30 -40.92 23.23
CA VAL A 74 -23.49 -39.77 22.81
C VAL A 74 -22.01 -40.13 22.99
N PRO A 75 -21.23 -40.31 21.91
CA PRO A 75 -19.81 -40.55 22.06
C PRO A 75 -19.15 -39.30 22.67
N PRO A 76 -18.03 -39.42 23.41
CA PRO A 76 -17.32 -38.26 23.92
C PRO A 76 -17.04 -37.28 22.78
N ALA A 77 -17.44 -36.01 22.97
CA ALA A 77 -17.38 -34.94 21.96
C ALA A 77 -15.99 -34.71 21.36
N ALA A 78 -14.94 -35.28 21.97
CA ALA A 78 -13.54 -35.11 21.58
C ALA A 78 -13.11 -35.90 20.33
N ASN A 79 -13.80 -36.99 19.94
CA ASN A 79 -13.32 -37.89 18.87
C ASN A 79 -14.31 -38.12 17.71
N SER A 80 -15.39 -37.35 17.64
CA SER A 80 -16.49 -37.58 16.70
C SER A 80 -16.73 -36.41 15.75
N ALA A 81 -15.70 -35.65 15.37
CA ALA A 81 -15.88 -34.72 14.27
C ALA A 81 -16.15 -35.55 13.00
N ILE A 82 -17.25 -35.29 12.29
CA ILE A 82 -17.38 -35.76 10.90
C ILE A 82 -16.14 -35.18 10.19
N PRO A 83 -15.30 -35.98 9.51
CA PRO A 83 -14.11 -35.42 8.89
C PRO A 83 -14.56 -34.55 7.70
N PHE A 84 -14.47 -33.23 7.84
CA PHE A 84 -14.64 -32.32 6.71
C PHE A 84 -13.29 -32.23 6.00
N THR A 85 -13.30 -32.41 4.69
CA THR A 85 -12.13 -32.06 3.88
C THR A 85 -12.28 -30.59 3.52
N VAL A 86 -11.59 -29.72 4.26
CA VAL A 86 -11.42 -28.33 3.82
C VAL A 86 -10.49 -28.36 2.61
N ASN A 87 -11.04 -28.08 1.43
CA ASN A 87 -10.20 -27.97 0.23
C ASN A 87 -9.26 -26.77 0.40
N LYS A 88 -8.08 -26.85 -0.24
CA LYS A 88 -7.11 -25.74 -0.22
C LYS A 88 -7.82 -24.41 -0.54
N PRO A 89 -7.55 -23.34 0.23
CA PRO A 89 -8.22 -22.07 0.02
C PRO A 89 -7.97 -21.55 -1.40
N GLU A 90 -9.01 -21.02 -2.02
CA GLU A 90 -8.95 -20.37 -3.33
C GLU A 90 -8.71 -18.88 -3.09
N TYR A 91 -7.58 -18.36 -3.58
CA TYR A 91 -7.20 -16.97 -3.38
C TYR A 91 -7.63 -16.11 -4.57
N LEU A 92 -8.27 -14.97 -4.30
CA LEU A 92 -8.72 -14.01 -5.32
C LEU A 92 -7.56 -13.15 -5.85
N TYR A 93 -6.66 -12.76 -4.96
CA TYR A 93 -5.41 -12.03 -5.20
C TYR A 93 -4.32 -12.62 -4.30
N GLY A 94 -3.06 -12.58 -4.71
CA GLY A 94 -1.97 -13.21 -3.94
C GLY A 94 -2.09 -14.74 -3.87
N GLY A 95 -1.00 -15.44 -4.11
CA GLY A 95 -0.97 -16.90 -4.01
C GLY A 95 -0.58 -17.39 -2.61
N PRO A 96 -0.67 -18.71 -2.33
CA PRO A 96 -0.04 -19.30 -1.14
C PRO A 96 1.49 -19.09 -1.11
N GLU A 97 2.07 -18.69 -2.23
CA GLU A 97 3.50 -18.36 -2.38
C GLU A 97 3.83 -16.93 -1.94
N TYR A 98 2.82 -16.08 -1.72
CA TYR A 98 3.03 -14.72 -1.25
C TYR A 98 3.45 -14.75 0.23
N THR A 99 4.56 -14.11 0.49
CA THR A 99 5.18 -13.97 1.81
C THR A 99 4.91 -12.59 2.39
N PHE A 100 5.19 -12.41 3.67
CA PHE A 100 5.13 -11.11 4.33
C PHE A 100 5.93 -10.01 3.60
N ASN A 101 7.06 -10.38 2.97
CA ASN A 101 7.86 -9.46 2.18
C ASN A 101 7.09 -8.93 0.95
N ASP A 102 6.24 -9.76 0.35
CA ASP A 102 5.47 -9.40 -0.84
C ASP A 102 4.43 -8.33 -0.50
N SER A 103 3.79 -8.42 0.67
CA SER A 103 2.86 -7.39 1.13
C SER A 103 3.54 -6.08 1.57
N LEU A 104 4.80 -6.14 2.03
CA LEU A 104 5.57 -4.95 2.40
C LEU A 104 6.26 -4.26 1.22
N ALA A 105 6.53 -4.99 0.14
CA ALA A 105 7.26 -4.47 -1.00
C ALA A 105 6.65 -3.19 -1.63
N PRO A 106 5.34 -3.12 -1.89
CA PRO A 106 4.71 -1.89 -2.36
C PRO A 106 4.92 -0.71 -1.40
N VAL A 107 4.84 -0.98 -0.10
CA VAL A 107 4.98 0.01 0.97
C VAL A 107 6.41 0.56 1.00
N PHE A 108 7.42 -0.29 0.87
CA PHE A 108 8.81 0.15 0.83
C PHE A 108 9.12 1.04 -0.36
N ILE A 109 8.55 0.73 -1.54
CA ILE A 109 8.72 1.58 -2.72
C ILE A 109 8.17 2.98 -2.45
N GLY A 110 6.95 3.09 -1.93
CA GLY A 110 6.31 4.37 -1.64
C GLY A 110 7.04 5.16 -0.54
N ILE A 111 7.21 4.55 0.63
CA ILE A 111 7.82 5.18 1.81
C ILE A 111 9.24 5.64 1.50
N PHE A 112 10.11 4.76 1.00
CA PHE A 112 11.52 5.12 0.81
C PHE A 112 11.72 6.08 -0.36
N SER A 113 10.94 5.96 -1.44
CA SER A 113 10.98 6.94 -2.52
C SER A 113 10.59 8.32 -1.99
N PHE A 114 9.47 8.43 -1.27
CA PHE A 114 9.06 9.70 -0.67
C PHE A 114 10.10 10.22 0.32
N PHE A 115 10.47 9.41 1.31
CA PHE A 115 11.30 9.83 2.44
C PHE A 115 12.65 10.38 2.00
N PHE A 116 13.41 9.59 1.23
CA PHE A 116 14.75 9.98 0.83
C PHE A 116 14.71 11.17 -0.13
N VAL A 117 13.78 11.18 -1.09
CA VAL A 117 13.67 12.31 -2.03
C VAL A 117 13.31 13.59 -1.29
N PHE A 118 12.31 13.54 -0.41
CA PHE A 118 11.89 14.66 0.41
C PHE A 118 13.03 15.17 1.29
N LEU A 119 13.71 14.28 2.02
CA LEU A 119 14.84 14.60 2.90
C LEU A 119 15.99 15.24 2.13
N LEU A 120 16.50 14.54 1.11
CA LEU A 120 17.70 14.97 0.38
C LEU A 120 17.43 16.28 -0.34
N THR A 121 16.28 16.43 -0.99
CA THR A 121 15.95 17.66 -1.71
C THR A 121 15.78 18.84 -0.75
N SER A 122 15.09 18.64 0.38
CA SER A 122 14.88 19.72 1.36
C SER A 122 16.20 20.23 1.93
N VAL A 123 17.10 19.32 2.33
CA VAL A 123 18.39 19.68 2.92
C VAL A 123 19.32 20.27 1.87
N ALA A 124 19.44 19.65 0.69
CA ALA A 124 20.33 20.11 -0.36
C ALA A 124 19.92 21.50 -0.85
N PHE A 125 18.63 21.73 -1.12
CA PHE A 125 18.15 23.03 -1.56
C PHE A 125 18.36 24.11 -0.49
N LEU A 126 18.11 23.79 0.78
CA LEU A 126 18.39 24.73 1.86
C LEU A 126 19.87 25.09 1.92
N ARG A 127 20.76 24.09 1.84
CA ARG A 127 22.21 24.29 1.88
C ARG A 127 22.68 25.20 0.74
N GLU A 128 22.10 25.04 -0.43
CA GLU A 128 22.47 25.82 -1.61
C GLU A 128 22.00 27.26 -1.54
N ARG A 129 20.87 27.49 -0.87
CA ARG A 129 20.43 28.82 -0.50
C ARG A 129 21.32 29.43 0.60
N SER A 130 21.65 28.68 1.65
CA SER A 130 22.40 29.19 2.80
C SER A 130 23.88 29.47 2.48
N GLN A 131 24.47 28.73 1.54
CA GLN A 131 25.85 28.93 1.09
C GLN A 131 25.98 30.04 0.04
N GLY A 132 24.87 30.64 -0.42
CA GLY A 132 24.87 31.69 -1.43
C GLY A 132 25.24 31.20 -2.84
N THR A 133 25.26 29.89 -3.10
CA THR A 133 25.54 29.36 -4.44
C THR A 133 24.51 29.86 -5.45
N ILE A 134 23.24 29.88 -5.05
CA ILE A 134 22.13 30.40 -5.87
C ILE A 134 22.37 31.85 -6.29
N GLU A 135 22.96 32.68 -5.41
CA GLU A 135 23.28 34.08 -5.69
C GLU A 135 24.48 34.21 -6.63
N ARG A 136 25.53 33.40 -6.42
CA ARG A 136 26.72 33.38 -7.28
C ARG A 136 26.40 32.98 -8.71
N VAL A 137 25.53 31.99 -8.89
CA VAL A 137 25.14 31.54 -10.25
C VAL A 137 24.27 32.58 -10.96
N MET A 138 23.56 33.45 -10.24
CA MET A 138 22.81 34.56 -10.84
C MET A 138 23.68 35.67 -11.44
N VAL A 139 24.99 35.69 -11.17
CA VAL A 139 25.93 36.62 -11.80
C VAL A 139 26.38 36.10 -13.19
N SER A 140 26.11 34.83 -13.51
CA SER A 140 26.33 34.27 -14.83
C SER A 140 25.31 34.81 -15.85
N PRO A 141 25.62 34.81 -17.17
CA PRO A 141 24.71 35.31 -18.21
C PRO A 141 23.48 34.42 -18.45
N LEU A 142 23.19 33.48 -17.56
CA LEU A 142 22.02 32.60 -17.61
C LEU A 142 20.76 33.33 -17.14
N THR A 143 19.63 33.07 -17.79
CA THR A 143 18.36 33.59 -17.31
C THR A 143 17.96 32.88 -16.01
N ARG A 144 17.23 33.58 -15.13
CA ARG A 144 16.77 32.99 -13.85
C ARG A 144 15.93 31.73 -14.06
N VAL A 145 15.15 31.68 -15.14
CA VAL A 145 14.28 30.55 -15.45
C VAL A 145 15.12 29.33 -15.84
N GLU A 146 16.15 29.52 -16.67
CA GLU A 146 17.08 28.45 -17.04
C GLU A 146 17.81 27.88 -15.82
N LEU A 147 18.26 28.75 -14.91
CA LEU A 147 18.94 28.31 -13.69
C LEU A 147 18.01 27.46 -12.80
N VAL A 148 16.81 27.95 -12.53
CA VAL A 148 15.83 27.26 -11.67
C VAL A 148 15.39 25.94 -12.31
N MET A 149 15.11 25.94 -13.62
CA MET A 149 14.73 24.74 -14.36
C MET A 149 15.86 23.71 -14.40
N GLY A 150 17.10 24.14 -14.65
CA GLY A 150 18.28 23.26 -14.63
C GLY A 150 18.46 22.58 -13.28
N TYR A 151 18.39 23.36 -12.20
CA TYR A 151 18.55 22.86 -10.84
C TYR A 151 17.45 21.85 -10.47
N ILE A 152 16.19 22.21 -10.71
CA ILE A 152 15.03 21.35 -10.47
C ILE A 152 15.09 20.07 -11.32
N SER A 153 15.52 20.18 -12.58
CA SER A 153 15.69 19.01 -13.45
C SER A 153 16.77 18.06 -12.93
N GLY A 154 17.84 18.58 -12.33
CA GLY A 154 18.89 17.79 -11.69
C GLY A 154 18.38 16.99 -10.48
N PHE A 155 17.65 17.65 -9.56
CA PHE A 155 17.01 16.94 -8.45
C PHE A 155 16.00 15.92 -8.93
N THR A 156 15.19 16.28 -9.93
CA THR A 156 14.20 15.36 -10.49
C THR A 156 14.88 14.14 -11.09
N LEU A 157 15.93 14.31 -11.90
CA LEU A 157 16.69 13.21 -12.48
C LEU A 157 17.30 12.30 -11.40
N PHE A 158 17.94 12.90 -10.38
CA PHE A 158 18.49 12.14 -9.26
C PHE A 158 17.40 11.34 -8.54
N ALA A 159 16.26 11.97 -8.28
CA ALA A 159 15.14 11.34 -7.60
C ALA A 159 14.52 10.20 -8.44
N LEU A 160 14.43 10.35 -9.76
CA LEU A 160 13.99 9.29 -10.68
C LEU A 160 14.94 8.10 -10.66
N VAL A 161 16.25 8.33 -10.72
CA VAL A 161 17.27 7.27 -10.62
C VAL A 161 17.16 6.58 -9.26
N GLN A 162 17.03 7.33 -8.18
CA GLN A 162 16.87 6.79 -6.84
C GLN A 162 15.61 5.92 -6.71
N SER A 163 14.47 6.39 -7.21
CA SER A 163 13.21 5.63 -7.20
C SER A 163 13.31 4.36 -8.04
N LEU A 164 13.99 4.42 -9.20
CA LEU A 164 14.28 3.25 -10.01
C LEU A 164 15.14 2.23 -9.25
N LEU A 165 16.20 2.68 -8.58
CA LEU A 165 17.06 1.82 -7.77
C LEU A 165 16.28 1.14 -6.64
N ILE A 166 15.38 1.86 -5.97
CA ILE A 166 14.51 1.29 -4.92
C ILE A 166 13.60 0.21 -5.52
N LEU A 167 12.95 0.48 -6.66
CA LEU A 167 12.11 -0.50 -7.33
C LEU A 167 12.91 -1.75 -7.72
N LEU A 168 14.08 -1.58 -8.34
CA LEU A 168 14.95 -2.69 -8.72
C LEU A 168 15.43 -3.48 -7.51
N PHE A 169 15.77 -2.81 -6.41
CA PHE A 169 16.17 -3.48 -5.17
C PHE A 169 15.03 -4.33 -4.61
N VAL A 170 13.81 -3.79 -4.55
CA VAL A 170 12.64 -4.50 -4.05
C VAL A 170 12.32 -5.72 -4.94
N VAL A 171 12.41 -5.59 -6.26
CA VAL A 171 12.12 -6.70 -7.17
C VAL A 171 13.23 -7.76 -7.17
N PHE A 172 14.49 -7.36 -7.36
CA PHE A 172 15.59 -8.28 -7.62
C PHE A 172 16.32 -8.76 -6.36
N VAL A 173 16.43 -7.91 -5.34
CA VAL A 173 17.16 -8.25 -4.09
C VAL A 173 16.23 -8.87 -3.08
N LEU A 174 15.06 -8.28 -2.84
CA LEU A 174 14.06 -8.87 -1.94
C LEU A 174 13.31 -10.04 -2.57
N ARG A 175 13.47 -10.27 -3.88
CA ARG A 175 12.88 -11.38 -4.65
C ARG A 175 11.37 -11.51 -4.43
N VAL A 176 10.71 -10.38 -4.55
CA VAL A 176 9.27 -10.26 -4.29
C VAL A 176 8.46 -10.83 -5.45
N HIS A 177 7.41 -11.56 -5.12
CA HIS A 177 6.39 -11.96 -6.07
C HIS A 177 5.49 -10.77 -6.40
N TYR A 178 5.36 -10.46 -7.68
CA TYR A 178 4.44 -9.45 -8.17
C TYR A 178 3.70 -9.99 -9.39
N SER A 179 2.45 -9.58 -9.55
CA SER A 179 1.57 -9.96 -10.67
C SER A 179 1.40 -8.83 -11.69
N GLY A 180 1.71 -7.58 -11.29
CA GLY A 180 1.48 -6.37 -12.06
C GLY A 180 2.54 -5.95 -13.08
N ASN A 181 2.22 -4.89 -13.83
CA ASN A 181 3.14 -4.22 -14.74
C ASN A 181 4.12 -3.30 -13.99
N LEU A 182 5.40 -3.65 -13.98
CA LEU A 182 6.46 -2.86 -13.33
C LEU A 182 6.61 -1.43 -13.88
N ALA A 183 6.30 -1.20 -15.16
CA ALA A 183 6.34 0.16 -15.71
C ALA A 183 5.28 1.07 -15.07
N LEU A 184 4.13 0.50 -14.70
CA LEU A 184 3.08 1.23 -14.03
C LEU A 184 3.40 1.45 -12.54
N VAL A 185 4.04 0.47 -11.89
CA VAL A 185 4.63 0.63 -10.55
C VAL A 185 5.64 1.79 -10.56
N PHE A 186 6.52 1.81 -11.56
CA PHE A 186 7.49 2.88 -11.73
C PHE A 186 6.80 4.24 -11.97
N LEU A 187 5.76 4.29 -12.81
CA LEU A 187 5.00 5.52 -13.03
C LEU A 187 4.41 6.10 -11.73
N VAL A 188 3.81 5.25 -10.89
CA VAL A 188 3.29 5.68 -9.57
C VAL A 188 4.42 6.25 -8.70
N ALA A 189 5.55 5.54 -8.65
CA ALA A 189 6.72 5.97 -7.88
C ALA A 189 7.30 7.29 -8.41
N VAL A 190 7.32 7.49 -9.73
CA VAL A 190 7.74 8.73 -10.40
C VAL A 190 6.84 9.90 -10.03
N LEU A 191 5.51 9.75 -10.11
CA LEU A 191 4.58 10.83 -9.75
C LEU A 191 4.72 11.23 -8.28
N LEU A 192 4.80 10.25 -7.38
CA LEU A 192 5.07 10.49 -5.96
C LEU A 192 6.40 11.22 -5.75
N THR A 193 7.45 10.75 -6.43
CA THR A 193 8.81 11.28 -6.32
C THR A 193 8.89 12.73 -6.79
N ILE A 194 8.30 13.05 -7.95
CA ILE A 194 8.24 14.42 -8.47
C ILE A 194 7.56 15.33 -7.45
N GLY A 195 6.38 14.96 -6.96
CA GLY A 195 5.70 15.74 -5.93
C GLY A 195 6.53 15.91 -4.64
N SER A 196 7.28 14.89 -4.25
CA SER A 196 8.17 14.89 -3.08
C SER A 196 9.36 15.84 -3.25
N VAL A 197 9.96 15.91 -4.44
CA VAL A 197 11.02 16.88 -4.78
C VAL A 197 10.50 18.29 -4.52
N TYR A 198 9.38 18.65 -5.14
CA TYR A 198 8.86 20.01 -5.04
C TYR A 198 8.28 20.36 -3.68
N LEU A 199 7.73 19.38 -2.96
CA LEU A 199 7.35 19.55 -1.55
C LEU A 199 8.58 19.85 -0.69
N GLY A 200 9.68 19.13 -0.91
CA GLY A 200 10.93 19.36 -0.20
C GLY A 200 11.53 20.74 -0.48
N ILE A 201 11.56 21.15 -1.75
CA ILE A 201 11.95 22.51 -2.15
C ILE A 201 11.04 23.53 -1.45
N PHE A 202 9.72 23.37 -1.54
CA PHE A 202 8.75 24.28 -0.95
C PHE A 202 8.97 24.44 0.56
N LEU A 203 9.08 23.35 1.31
CA LEU A 203 9.26 23.42 2.75
C LEU A 203 10.63 23.94 3.18
N SER A 204 11.68 23.65 2.41
CA SER A 204 13.02 24.18 2.68
C SER A 204 13.08 25.71 2.65
N THR A 205 12.16 26.37 1.94
CA THR A 205 12.07 27.84 1.90
C THR A 205 11.71 28.46 3.25
N PHE A 206 11.01 27.73 4.11
CA PHE A 206 10.59 28.18 5.45
C PHE A 206 11.62 27.86 6.54
N ALA A 207 12.58 26.97 6.26
CA ALA A 207 13.63 26.62 7.20
C ALA A 207 14.82 27.59 7.10
N GLN A 208 15.41 27.95 8.24
CA GLN A 208 16.60 28.81 8.30
C GLN A 208 17.91 28.01 8.36
N ASN A 209 17.85 26.76 8.84
CA ASN A 209 19.01 25.87 8.96
C ASN A 209 18.60 24.40 8.82
N GLU A 210 19.57 23.52 8.60
CA GLU A 210 19.34 22.09 8.34
C GLU A 210 18.60 21.40 9.48
N PHE A 211 18.84 21.84 10.73
CA PHE A 211 18.16 21.30 11.89
C PHE A 211 16.64 21.56 11.86
N GLN A 212 16.20 22.74 11.39
CA GLN A 212 14.78 23.02 11.19
C GLN A 212 14.16 22.14 10.09
N VAL A 213 14.88 21.86 9.01
CA VAL A 213 14.41 20.91 7.96
C VAL A 213 14.20 19.53 8.56
N ILE A 214 15.15 19.06 9.37
CA ILE A 214 15.04 17.76 10.04
C ILE A 214 13.80 17.72 10.95
N GLN A 215 13.42 18.82 11.59
CA GLN A 215 12.19 18.91 12.39
C GLN A 215 10.90 18.89 11.55
N PHE A 216 10.94 19.32 10.27
CA PHE A 216 9.79 19.19 9.37
C PHE A 216 9.53 17.75 8.92
N ILE A 217 10.54 16.87 8.97
CA ILE A 217 10.40 15.47 8.57
C ILE A 217 9.33 14.74 9.38
N PRO A 218 9.39 14.66 10.73
CA PRO A 218 8.35 13.96 11.48
C PRO A 218 6.96 14.59 11.28
N LEU A 219 6.88 15.90 11.05
CA LEU A 219 5.62 16.59 10.78
C LEU A 219 5.01 16.19 9.43
N VAL A 220 5.81 16.03 8.39
CA VAL A 220 5.32 15.82 7.03
C VAL A 220 5.36 14.34 6.67
N PHE A 221 6.52 13.71 6.82
CA PHE A 221 6.68 12.28 6.56
C PHE A 221 6.00 11.44 7.64
N GLY A 222 6.15 11.78 8.92
CA GLY A 222 5.57 10.99 10.01
C GLY A 222 4.04 10.93 9.92
N ILE A 223 3.38 12.09 9.78
CA ILE A 223 1.91 12.15 9.62
C ILE A 223 1.45 11.29 8.43
N GLN A 224 2.17 11.35 7.31
CA GLN A 224 1.86 10.53 6.14
C GLN A 224 2.02 9.04 6.42
N VAL A 225 3.11 8.60 7.05
CA VAL A 225 3.30 7.18 7.35
C VAL A 225 2.18 6.63 8.22
N PHE A 226 1.72 7.40 9.21
CA PHE A 226 0.62 6.97 10.09
C PHE A 226 -0.76 7.00 9.43
N LEU A 227 -1.04 7.98 8.57
CA LEU A 227 -2.38 8.19 7.99
C LEU A 227 -2.54 7.62 6.57
N SER A 228 -1.47 7.15 5.91
CA SER A 228 -1.49 6.71 4.51
C SER A 228 -2.05 5.31 4.26
N GLY A 229 -2.74 4.71 5.22
CA GLY A 229 -3.40 3.43 5.02
C GLY A 229 -2.49 2.18 5.12
N ILE A 230 -1.22 2.35 5.53
CA ILE A 230 -0.25 1.25 5.59
C ILE A 230 -0.61 0.28 6.72
N PHE A 231 -0.81 0.81 7.93
CA PHE A 231 -1.06 0.02 9.14
C PHE A 231 -2.53 -0.33 9.31
N TRP A 232 -3.42 0.61 8.96
CA TRP A 232 -4.87 0.46 9.06
C TRP A 232 -5.54 1.07 7.83
N PRO A 233 -6.62 0.46 7.31
CA PRO A 233 -7.40 1.06 6.24
C PRO A 233 -7.90 2.46 6.59
N VAL A 234 -7.79 3.41 5.65
CA VAL A 234 -8.20 4.81 5.87
C VAL A 234 -9.67 4.92 6.28
N ALA A 235 -10.54 4.04 5.77
CA ALA A 235 -11.96 4.00 6.09
C ALA A 235 -12.26 3.75 7.59
N GLN A 236 -11.30 3.22 8.35
CA GLN A 236 -11.45 2.97 9.80
C GLN A 236 -11.16 4.22 10.64
N PHE A 237 -10.57 5.26 10.07
CA PHE A 237 -10.29 6.49 10.81
C PHE A 237 -11.56 7.31 11.07
N PRO A 238 -11.61 8.11 12.15
CA PRO A 238 -12.63 9.14 12.30
C PRO A 238 -12.66 10.10 11.10
N THR A 239 -13.83 10.64 10.76
CA THR A 239 -14.04 11.47 9.56
C THR A 239 -13.03 12.61 9.41
N ALA A 240 -12.64 13.27 10.52
CA ALA A 240 -11.63 14.32 10.49
C ALA A 240 -10.25 13.83 10.02
N LEU A 241 -9.81 12.65 10.47
CA LEU A 241 -8.53 12.06 10.07
C LEU A 241 -8.59 11.49 8.65
N GLN A 242 -9.76 11.00 8.20
CA GLN A 242 -9.94 10.57 6.82
C GLN A 242 -9.69 11.72 5.84
N VAL A 243 -10.23 12.91 6.11
CA VAL A 243 -10.01 14.09 5.27
C VAL A 243 -8.52 14.42 5.15
N ILE A 244 -7.79 14.35 6.27
CA ILE A 244 -6.35 14.57 6.27
C ILE A 244 -5.65 13.48 5.44
N ALA A 245 -5.96 12.21 5.68
CA ALA A 245 -5.37 11.09 4.95
C ALA A 245 -5.55 11.21 3.42
N TYR A 246 -6.73 11.64 2.96
CA TYR A 246 -7.00 11.85 1.53
C TYR A 246 -6.34 13.09 0.93
N LEU A 247 -5.70 13.95 1.72
CA LEU A 247 -4.83 15.02 1.21
C LEU A 247 -3.38 14.55 1.00
N LEU A 248 -3.01 13.40 1.57
CA LEU A 248 -1.63 12.94 1.58
C LEU A 248 -1.32 12.12 0.32
N PRO A 249 -0.28 12.45 -0.46
CA PRO A 249 0.08 11.69 -1.65
C PRO A 249 0.47 10.24 -1.33
N LEU A 250 1.07 10.01 -0.17
CA LEU A 250 1.51 8.67 0.23
C LEU A 250 0.33 7.69 0.34
N THR A 251 -0.87 8.17 0.70
CA THR A 251 -2.10 7.38 0.74
C THR A 251 -2.40 6.77 -0.63
N TYR A 252 -2.48 7.62 -1.67
CA TYR A 252 -2.77 7.18 -3.03
C TYR A 252 -1.64 6.34 -3.63
N ALA A 253 -0.38 6.68 -3.33
CA ALA A 253 0.76 5.92 -3.81
C ALA A 253 0.78 4.50 -3.23
N ASN A 254 0.58 4.35 -1.91
CA ASN A 254 0.57 3.03 -1.28
C ASN A 254 -0.56 2.15 -1.81
N GLU A 255 -1.75 2.74 -1.98
CA GLU A 255 -2.90 2.04 -2.55
C GLU A 255 -2.65 1.61 -4.00
N ALA A 256 -2.14 2.51 -4.84
CA ALA A 256 -1.78 2.21 -6.23
C ALA A 256 -0.69 1.14 -6.32
N LEU A 257 0.40 1.27 -5.56
CA LEU A 257 1.49 0.30 -5.57
C LEU A 257 1.00 -1.09 -5.15
N ARG A 258 0.17 -1.17 -4.09
CA ARG A 258 -0.44 -2.45 -3.65
C ARG A 258 -1.35 -3.04 -4.71
N ASN A 259 -2.28 -2.27 -5.25
CA ASN A 259 -3.23 -2.72 -6.26
C ASN A 259 -2.53 -3.22 -7.53
N VAL A 260 -1.48 -2.53 -7.95
CA VAL A 260 -0.77 -2.89 -9.16
C VAL A 260 0.11 -4.11 -8.92
N MET A 261 0.96 -4.09 -7.87
CA MET A 261 1.92 -5.18 -7.64
C MET A 261 1.25 -6.48 -7.21
N LEU A 262 0.23 -6.42 -6.37
CA LEU A 262 -0.38 -7.62 -5.76
C LEU A 262 -1.62 -8.08 -6.52
N LYS A 263 -2.42 -7.12 -7.02
CA LYS A 263 -3.73 -7.40 -7.64
C LYS A 263 -3.73 -7.31 -9.18
N ASN A 264 -2.59 -6.99 -9.80
CA ASN A 264 -2.43 -6.80 -11.24
C ASN A 264 -3.43 -5.79 -11.84
N TYR A 265 -3.70 -4.70 -11.11
CA TYR A 265 -4.60 -3.67 -11.61
C TYR A 265 -4.00 -2.97 -12.84
N SER A 266 -4.85 -2.72 -13.82
CA SER A 266 -4.55 -1.95 -15.01
C SER A 266 -4.50 -0.44 -14.73
N ILE A 267 -4.05 0.32 -15.73
CA ILE A 267 -4.00 1.79 -15.64
C ILE A 267 -5.38 2.42 -15.43
N GLY A 268 -6.43 1.82 -16.00
CA GLY A 268 -7.80 2.29 -15.84
C GLY A 268 -8.32 2.09 -14.42
N GLU A 269 -8.00 0.95 -13.81
CA GLU A 269 -8.39 0.63 -12.43
C GLU A 269 -7.62 1.46 -11.39
N THR A 270 -6.43 1.94 -11.74
CA THR A 270 -5.58 2.77 -10.87
C THR A 270 -5.65 4.27 -11.22
N ALA A 271 -6.63 4.67 -12.05
CA ALA A 271 -6.69 6.03 -12.60
C ALA A 271 -6.89 7.09 -11.52
N VAL A 272 -7.72 6.83 -10.50
CA VAL A 272 -8.00 7.79 -9.42
C VAL A 272 -6.73 8.12 -8.64
N GLN A 273 -5.94 7.10 -8.29
CA GLN A 273 -4.70 7.27 -7.55
C GLN A 273 -3.64 7.99 -8.40
N LEU A 274 -3.54 7.65 -9.69
CA LEU A 274 -2.65 8.33 -10.63
C LEU A 274 -3.01 9.82 -10.79
N ILE A 275 -4.30 10.13 -10.92
CA ILE A 275 -4.79 11.52 -11.02
C ILE A 275 -4.50 12.28 -9.74
N ALA A 276 -4.76 11.69 -8.57
CA ALA A 276 -4.48 12.32 -7.28
C ALA A 276 -2.99 12.66 -7.12
N LEU A 277 -2.10 11.71 -7.46
CA LEU A 277 -0.65 11.92 -7.43
C LEU A 277 -0.19 12.97 -8.44
N LEU A 278 -0.78 12.99 -9.64
CA LEU A 278 -0.49 14.00 -10.65
C LEU A 278 -0.92 15.39 -10.19
N VAL A 279 -2.12 15.53 -9.63
CA VAL A 279 -2.63 16.79 -9.08
C VAL A 279 -1.73 17.26 -7.94
N PHE A 280 -1.32 16.36 -7.04
CA PHE A 280 -0.38 16.68 -5.98
C PHE A 280 0.97 17.17 -6.53
N ALA A 281 1.55 16.45 -7.50
CA ALA A 281 2.82 16.82 -8.11
C ALA A 281 2.74 18.21 -8.77
N LEU A 282 1.70 18.46 -9.57
CA LEU A 282 1.47 19.77 -10.20
C LEU A 282 1.25 20.88 -9.17
N ALA A 283 0.48 20.62 -8.11
CA ALA A 283 0.27 21.58 -7.03
C ALA A 283 1.60 21.96 -6.36
N MET A 284 2.46 20.98 -6.07
CA MET A 284 3.76 21.24 -5.47
C MET A 284 4.72 21.97 -6.43
N VAL A 285 4.71 21.65 -7.73
CA VAL A 285 5.46 22.39 -8.76
C VAL A 285 5.06 23.87 -8.75
N VAL A 286 3.76 24.15 -8.71
CA VAL A 286 3.24 25.53 -8.69
C VAL A 286 3.61 26.23 -7.39
N LEU A 287 3.37 25.62 -6.24
CA LEU A 287 3.65 26.21 -4.93
C LEU A 287 5.15 26.51 -4.73
N SER A 288 6.01 25.55 -5.04
CA SER A 288 7.46 25.74 -4.98
C SER A 288 7.94 26.87 -5.89
N SER A 289 7.44 26.92 -7.13
CA SER A 289 7.79 27.97 -8.10
C SER A 289 7.36 29.37 -7.63
N LEU A 290 6.17 29.48 -7.01
CA LEU A 290 5.66 30.75 -6.48
C LEU A 290 6.49 31.23 -5.28
N THR A 291 6.88 30.32 -4.37
CA THR A 291 7.63 30.71 -3.17
C THR A 291 9.06 31.17 -3.49
N ILE A 292 9.72 30.55 -4.47
CA ILE A 292 11.05 30.98 -4.94
C ILE A 292 11.03 32.41 -5.51
N ARG A 293 9.92 32.82 -6.14
CA ARG A 293 9.77 34.18 -6.68
C ARG A 293 9.56 35.23 -5.58
N ARG A 294 8.89 34.86 -4.49
CA ARG A 294 8.44 35.81 -3.44
C ARG A 294 9.54 36.20 -2.45
N GLN A 295 10.54 35.35 -2.23
CA GLN A 295 11.68 35.63 -1.34
C GLN A 295 12.70 36.64 -1.91
N ARG A 296 12.38 37.31 -3.03
CA ARG A 296 13.26 38.26 -3.72
C ARG A 296 12.73 39.71 -3.72
N VAL A 297 11.92 40.06 -2.74
CA VAL A 297 11.51 41.45 -2.43
C VAL A 297 11.97 41.74 -1.01
#